data_AF-A0A662PY77-F1
#
_entry.id   AF-A0A662PY77-F1
#
_cell.length_a   1.000
_cell.length_b   1.000
_cell.length_c   1.000
_cell.angle_alpha   90.00
_cell.angle_beta   90.00
_cell.angle_gamma   90.00
#
_symmetry.space_group_name_H-M   'P 1'
#
loop_
_entity.id
_entity.type
_entity.pdbx_description
1 polymer ?
#
loop_
_entity_poly.entity_id
_entity_poly.type
_entity_poly.pdbx_seq_one_letter_code
_entity_poly.pdbx_strand_id
1 'polypeptide(L)'
;MREALRYLREITYVVLVVAAITCFILGYHLGQAYMAQEVEARRVKIDHLKKEILGLEDRVKELEDELMELKSKNSELLKVRETLKSRINELTSKLEKVTEELKEAKRVAEEEKAHGAELEAKLSKLSRAVEVLKADKELLVALKAEVPETREDAERFWNDTRELIERIDPNMAPMIDKILYYLDSYFDWIEAAPPENATREEVCEWLLNYTTNFEAQQYGRAIQDFRSAAYNLIISHLNEVLIALEEVR
;
A
#
# COMPACT_ATOMS: atom_id res chain seq x y z
N MET A 1 -150.31 -22.04 -18.72
CA MET A 1 -149.26 -22.19 -17.69
C MET A 1 -148.03 -23.00 -18.12
N ARG A 2 -148.14 -23.95 -19.07
CA ARG A 2 -147.03 -24.83 -19.48
C ARG A 2 -146.06 -24.23 -20.54
N GLU A 3 -146.47 -23.18 -21.25
CA GLU A 3 -145.66 -22.51 -22.30
C GLU A 3 -144.80 -21.34 -21.79
N ALA A 4 -145.27 -20.56 -20.80
CA ALA A 4 -144.50 -19.49 -20.18
C ALA A 4 -143.24 -20.01 -19.43
N LEU A 5 -143.34 -21.19 -18.82
CA LEU A 5 -142.22 -21.90 -18.18
C LEU A 5 -141.18 -22.41 -19.19
N ARG A 6 -141.58 -22.68 -20.44
CA ARG A 6 -140.67 -23.12 -21.52
C ARG A 6 -139.88 -21.94 -22.09
N TYR A 7 -140.55 -20.80 -22.29
CA TYR A 7 -139.92 -19.54 -22.71
C TYR A 7 -138.94 -19.00 -21.66
N LEU A 8 -139.31 -19.04 -20.37
CA LEU A 8 -138.42 -18.63 -19.28
C LEU A 8 -137.16 -19.51 -19.23
N ARG A 9 -137.31 -20.82 -19.46
CA ARG A 9 -136.19 -21.78 -19.48
C ARG A 9 -135.24 -21.55 -20.66
N GLU A 10 -135.78 -21.26 -21.84
CA GLU A 10 -134.98 -20.93 -23.03
C GLU A 10 -134.24 -19.59 -22.88
N ILE A 11 -134.89 -18.55 -22.37
CA ILE A 11 -134.25 -17.27 -22.05
C ILE A 11 -133.14 -17.46 -21.01
N THR A 12 -133.41 -18.23 -19.95
CA THR A 12 -132.40 -18.51 -18.91
C THR A 12 -131.21 -19.27 -19.48
N TYR A 13 -131.44 -20.23 -20.39
CA TYR A 13 -130.36 -20.96 -21.05
C TYR A 13 -129.51 -20.05 -21.96
N VAL A 14 -130.14 -19.17 -22.75
CA VAL A 14 -129.43 -18.21 -23.60
C VAL A 14 -128.59 -17.25 -22.75
N VAL A 15 -129.13 -16.74 -21.64
CA VAL A 15 -128.39 -15.87 -20.71
C VAL A 15 -127.19 -16.62 -20.10
N LEU A 16 -127.36 -17.88 -19.71
CA LEU A 16 -126.27 -18.70 -19.19
C LEU A 16 -125.19 -18.99 -20.23
N VAL A 17 -125.55 -19.23 -21.49
CA VAL A 17 -124.60 -19.44 -22.58
C VAL A 17 -123.82 -18.16 -22.89
N VAL A 18 -124.49 -17.01 -22.96
CA VAL A 18 -123.83 -15.70 -23.15
C VAL A 18 -122.92 -15.36 -21.96
N ALA A 19 -123.35 -15.66 -20.73
CA ALA A 19 -122.52 -15.51 -19.53
C ALA A 19 -121.28 -16.43 -19.58
N ALA A 20 -121.43 -17.68 -20.02
CA ALA A 20 -120.31 -18.61 -20.16
C ALA A 20 -119.31 -18.15 -21.23
N ILE A 21 -119.80 -17.68 -22.39
CA ILE A 21 -118.96 -17.14 -23.47
C ILE A 21 -118.23 -15.88 -23.03
N THR A 22 -118.91 -14.95 -22.35
CA THR A 22 -118.29 -13.72 -21.84
C THR A 22 -117.25 -14.01 -20.75
N CYS A 23 -117.52 -14.93 -19.82
CA CYS A 23 -116.53 -15.38 -18.85
C CYS A 23 -115.31 -16.05 -19.50
N PHE A 24 -115.51 -16.84 -20.57
CA PHE A 24 -114.41 -17.45 -21.32
C PHE A 24 -113.55 -16.40 -22.04
N ILE A 25 -114.19 -15.42 -22.69
CA ILE A 25 -113.50 -14.30 -23.37
C ILE A 25 -112.73 -13.46 -22.34
N LEU A 26 -113.36 -13.10 -21.21
CA LEU A 26 -112.70 -12.35 -20.14
C LEU A 26 -111.54 -13.14 -19.52
N GLY A 27 -111.73 -14.43 -19.26
CA GLY A 27 -110.67 -15.32 -18.75
C GLY A 27 -109.51 -15.45 -19.74
N TYR A 28 -109.79 -15.51 -21.04
CA TYR A 28 -108.77 -15.53 -22.09
C TYR A 28 -107.97 -14.21 -22.14
N HIS A 29 -108.64 -13.06 -22.12
CA HIS A 29 -107.96 -11.76 -22.12
C HIS A 29 -107.17 -11.50 -20.84
N LEU A 30 -107.70 -11.85 -19.67
CA LEU A 30 -106.99 -11.77 -18.39
C LEU A 30 -105.79 -12.72 -18.37
N GLY A 31 -105.94 -13.94 -18.89
CA GLY A 31 -104.84 -14.89 -19.06
C GLY A 31 -103.75 -14.37 -19.99
N GLN A 32 -104.11 -13.76 -21.12
CA GLN A 32 -103.15 -13.12 -22.02
C GLN A 32 -102.44 -11.92 -21.37
N ALA A 33 -103.17 -11.07 -20.63
CA ALA A 33 -102.58 -9.93 -19.94
C ALA A 33 -101.59 -10.36 -18.85
N TYR A 34 -101.95 -11.39 -18.06
CA TYR A 34 -101.07 -11.97 -17.04
C TYR A 34 -99.82 -12.60 -17.66
N MET A 35 -99.99 -13.40 -18.72
CA MET A 35 -98.87 -13.99 -19.44
C MET A 35 -97.98 -12.93 -20.09
N ALA A 36 -98.55 -11.85 -20.63
CA ALA A 36 -97.79 -10.73 -21.18
C ALA A 36 -96.94 -10.03 -20.11
N GLN A 37 -97.48 -9.82 -18.90
CA GLN A 37 -96.75 -9.23 -17.78
C GLN A 37 -95.59 -10.14 -17.31
N GLU A 38 -95.83 -11.43 -17.16
CA GLU A 38 -94.80 -12.41 -16.75
C GLU A 38 -93.69 -12.54 -17.81
N VAL A 39 -94.06 -12.54 -19.10
CA VAL A 39 -93.10 -12.53 -20.21
C VAL A 39 -92.26 -11.26 -20.20
N GLU A 40 -92.85 -10.10 -19.93
CA GLU A 40 -92.12 -8.84 -19.88
C GLU A 40 -91.17 -8.75 -18.68
N ALA A 41 -91.60 -9.21 -17.50
CA ALA A 41 -90.74 -9.32 -16.32
C ALA A 41 -89.52 -10.24 -16.59
N ARG A 42 -89.75 -11.37 -17.26
CA ARG A 42 -88.67 -12.27 -17.69
C ARG A 42 -87.76 -11.65 -18.74
N ARG A 43 -88.31 -10.91 -19.71
CA ARG A 43 -87.55 -10.19 -20.74
C ARG A 43 -86.58 -9.20 -20.08
N VAL A 44 -87.08 -8.37 -19.16
CA VAL A 44 -86.26 -7.39 -18.43
C VAL A 44 -85.15 -8.10 -17.64
N LYS A 45 -85.44 -9.22 -16.99
CA LYS A 45 -84.42 -10.00 -16.26
C LYS A 45 -83.37 -10.59 -17.20
N ILE A 46 -83.77 -11.11 -18.35
CA ILE A 46 -82.85 -11.63 -19.37
C ILE A 46 -81.95 -10.50 -19.88
N ASP A 47 -82.51 -9.32 -20.17
CA ASP A 47 -81.74 -8.17 -20.64
C ASP A 47 -80.75 -7.66 -19.59
N HIS A 48 -81.14 -7.67 -18.31
CA HIS A 48 -80.24 -7.32 -17.20
C HIS A 48 -79.09 -8.31 -17.06
N LEU A 49 -79.39 -9.61 -17.01
CA LEU A 49 -78.37 -10.67 -16.95
C LEU A 49 -77.42 -10.62 -18.16
N LYS A 50 -77.95 -10.31 -19.35
CA LYS A 50 -77.13 -10.15 -20.56
C LYS A 50 -76.15 -8.98 -20.43
N LYS A 51 -76.59 -7.84 -19.87
CA LYS A 51 -75.70 -6.70 -19.59
C LYS A 51 -74.64 -7.06 -18.55
N GLU A 52 -75.02 -7.79 -17.51
CA GLU A 52 -74.08 -8.23 -16.47
C GLU A 52 -73.04 -9.21 -17.02
N ILE A 53 -73.46 -10.17 -17.86
CA ILE A 53 -72.54 -11.09 -18.56
C ILE A 53 -71.56 -10.31 -19.42
N LEU A 54 -72.03 -9.36 -20.24
CA LEU A 54 -71.14 -8.52 -21.06
C LEU A 54 -70.13 -7.74 -20.20
N GLY A 55 -70.59 -7.14 -19.09
CA GLY A 55 -69.71 -6.42 -18.18
C GLY A 55 -68.69 -7.32 -17.46
N LEU A 56 -69.07 -8.58 -17.17
CA LEU A 56 -68.15 -9.57 -16.61
C LEU A 56 -67.15 -10.05 -17.66
N GLU A 57 -67.56 -10.25 -18.92
CA GLU A 57 -66.67 -10.59 -20.03
C GLU A 57 -65.62 -9.51 -20.26
N ASP A 58 -66.02 -8.23 -20.25
CA ASP A 58 -65.09 -7.10 -20.37
C ASP A 58 -64.06 -7.09 -19.23
N ARG A 59 -64.49 -7.32 -17.98
CA ARG A 59 -63.60 -7.40 -16.82
C ARG A 59 -62.66 -8.60 -16.85
N VAL A 60 -63.13 -9.75 -17.33
CA VAL A 60 -62.28 -10.93 -17.51
C VAL A 60 -61.17 -10.61 -18.50
N LYS A 61 -61.51 -9.95 -19.60
CA LYS A 61 -60.54 -9.55 -20.63
C LYS A 61 -59.50 -8.56 -20.08
N GLU A 62 -59.93 -7.56 -19.32
CA GLU A 62 -59.03 -6.59 -18.67
C GLU A 62 -58.05 -7.30 -17.70
N LEU A 63 -58.56 -8.21 -16.88
CA LEU A 63 -57.72 -9.00 -15.96
C LEU A 63 -56.76 -9.95 -16.69
N GLU A 64 -57.16 -10.51 -17.83
CA GLU A 64 -56.29 -11.32 -18.69
C GLU A 64 -55.13 -10.50 -19.26
N ASP A 65 -55.41 -9.27 -19.73
CA ASP A 65 -54.41 -8.35 -20.25
C ASP A 65 -53.41 -7.92 -19.14
N GLU A 66 -53.91 -7.55 -17.95
CA GLU A 66 -53.06 -7.24 -16.78
C GLU A 66 -52.19 -8.42 -16.36
N LEU A 67 -52.75 -9.63 -16.36
CA LEU A 67 -52.03 -10.85 -16.00
C LEU A 67 -50.91 -11.15 -17.01
N MET A 68 -51.14 -10.87 -18.29
CA MET A 68 -50.10 -11.01 -19.32
C MET A 68 -48.99 -9.96 -19.16
N GLU A 69 -49.33 -8.71 -18.85
CA GLU A 69 -48.35 -7.67 -18.57
C GLU A 69 -47.49 -8.01 -17.34
N LEU A 70 -48.13 -8.42 -16.24
CA LEU A 70 -47.44 -8.83 -15.01
C LEU A 70 -46.52 -10.03 -15.24
N LYS A 71 -46.95 -11.01 -16.04
CA LYS A 71 -46.09 -12.15 -16.43
C LYS A 71 -44.88 -11.70 -17.22
N SER A 72 -45.05 -10.77 -18.16
CA SER A 72 -43.95 -10.20 -18.94
C SER A 72 -42.95 -9.49 -18.04
N LYS A 73 -43.43 -8.60 -17.17
CA LYS A 73 -42.60 -7.86 -16.21
C LYS A 73 -41.85 -8.78 -15.24
N ASN A 74 -42.50 -9.85 -14.77
CA ASN A 74 -41.85 -10.85 -13.92
C ASN A 74 -40.71 -11.59 -14.66
N SER A 75 -40.91 -11.91 -15.94
CA SER A 75 -39.86 -12.51 -16.79
C SER A 75 -38.65 -11.59 -16.95
N GLU A 76 -38.88 -10.29 -17.17
CA GLU A 76 -37.81 -9.29 -17.24
C GLU A 76 -37.05 -9.14 -15.92
N LEU A 77 -37.77 -9.06 -14.81
CA LEU A 77 -37.17 -8.97 -13.47
C LEU A 77 -36.32 -10.21 -13.14
N LEU A 78 -36.74 -11.41 -13.56
CA LEU A 78 -35.93 -12.62 -13.42
C LEU A 78 -34.62 -12.53 -14.21
N LYS A 79 -34.65 -12.01 -15.44
CA LYS A 79 -33.44 -11.80 -16.24
C LYS A 79 -32.49 -10.81 -15.55
N VAL A 80 -33.01 -9.68 -15.08
CA VAL A 80 -32.21 -8.67 -14.36
C VAL A 80 -31.60 -9.26 -13.09
N ARG A 81 -32.37 -10.06 -12.33
CA ARG A 81 -31.87 -10.75 -11.13
C ARG A 81 -30.68 -11.67 -11.47
N GLU A 82 -30.79 -12.48 -12.52
CA GLU A 82 -29.70 -13.38 -12.92
C GLU A 82 -28.46 -12.60 -13.39
N THR A 83 -28.64 -11.51 -14.15
CA THR A 83 -27.52 -10.63 -14.54
C THR A 83 -26.84 -10.02 -13.32
N LEU A 84 -27.60 -9.50 -12.36
CA LEU A 84 -27.04 -8.92 -11.14
C LEU A 84 -26.31 -9.97 -10.31
N LYS A 85 -26.86 -11.18 -10.18
CA LYS A 85 -26.22 -12.29 -9.48
C LYS A 85 -24.89 -12.68 -10.12
N SER A 86 -24.84 -12.76 -11.45
CA SER A 86 -23.59 -13.02 -12.18
C SER A 86 -22.55 -11.93 -11.93
N ARG A 87 -22.95 -10.65 -11.96
CA ARG A 87 -22.05 -9.52 -11.70
C ARG A 87 -21.56 -9.46 -10.26
N ILE A 88 -22.39 -9.82 -9.29
CA ILE A 88 -21.98 -9.95 -7.88
C ILE A 88 -20.89 -11.03 -7.74
N ASN A 89 -21.08 -12.19 -8.36
CA ASN A 89 -20.09 -13.27 -8.32
C ASN A 89 -18.76 -12.84 -8.96
N GLU A 90 -18.81 -12.18 -10.12
CA GLU A 90 -17.62 -11.66 -10.80
C GLU A 90 -16.88 -10.64 -9.94
N LEU A 91 -17.58 -9.67 -9.36
CA LEU A 91 -16.98 -8.65 -8.51
C LEU A 91 -16.41 -9.24 -7.22
N THR A 92 -17.06 -10.24 -6.64
CA THR A 92 -16.56 -10.96 -5.45
C THR A 92 -15.24 -11.64 -5.77
N SER A 93 -15.17 -12.38 -6.89
CA SER A 93 -13.93 -13.03 -7.31
C SER A 93 -12.80 -12.03 -7.60
N LYS A 94 -13.11 -10.90 -8.25
CA LYS A 94 -12.11 -9.84 -8.47
C LYS A 94 -11.62 -9.23 -7.16
N LEU A 95 -12.53 -9.01 -6.21
CA LEU A 95 -12.19 -8.45 -4.90
C LEU A 95 -11.27 -9.39 -4.13
N GLU A 96 -11.56 -10.70 -4.11
CA GLU A 96 -10.70 -11.71 -3.49
C GLU A 96 -9.31 -11.70 -4.12
N LYS A 97 -9.23 -11.68 -5.46
CA LYS A 97 -7.95 -11.64 -6.17
C LYS A 97 -7.12 -10.40 -5.82
N VAL A 98 -7.73 -9.22 -5.87
CA VAL A 98 -7.05 -7.95 -5.54
C VAL A 98 -6.62 -7.92 -4.07
N THR A 99 -7.40 -8.53 -3.18
CA THR A 99 -7.06 -8.61 -1.75
C THR A 99 -5.82 -9.46 -1.52
N GLU A 100 -5.70 -10.61 -2.20
CA GLU A 100 -4.50 -11.45 -2.12
C GLU A 100 -3.29 -10.79 -2.80
N GLU A 101 -3.46 -10.16 -3.97
CA GLU A 101 -2.40 -9.38 -4.62
C GLU A 101 -1.89 -8.25 -3.71
N LEU A 102 -2.79 -7.54 -3.02
CA LEU A 102 -2.44 -6.48 -2.08
C LEU A 102 -1.65 -7.02 -0.87
N LYS A 103 -2.06 -8.17 -0.34
CA LYS A 103 -1.39 -8.81 0.80
C LYS A 103 0.03 -9.24 0.44
N GLU A 104 0.21 -9.81 -0.75
CA GLU A 104 1.54 -10.21 -1.23
C GLU A 104 2.41 -9.00 -1.54
N ALA A 105 1.87 -7.97 -2.21
CA ALA A 105 2.60 -6.73 -2.46
C ALA A 105 3.06 -6.06 -1.15
N LYS A 106 2.22 -6.07 -0.12
CA LYS A 106 2.60 -5.57 1.21
C LYS A 106 3.72 -6.38 1.84
N ARG A 107 3.68 -7.71 1.73
CA ARG A 107 4.73 -8.61 2.25
C ARG A 107 6.08 -8.32 1.57
N VAL A 108 6.08 -8.23 0.25
CA VAL A 108 7.28 -7.91 -0.54
C VAL A 108 7.83 -6.53 -0.17
N ALA A 109 6.97 -5.52 -0.05
CA ALA A 109 7.40 -4.17 0.30
C ALA A 109 8.07 -4.08 1.68
N GLU A 110 7.58 -4.82 2.69
CA GLU A 110 8.23 -4.87 4.01
C GLU A 110 9.56 -5.62 3.96
N GLU A 111 9.67 -6.69 3.15
CA GLU A 111 10.91 -7.45 2.95
C GLU A 111 11.98 -6.60 2.25
N GLU A 112 11.61 -5.89 1.18
CA GLU A 112 12.50 -4.94 0.48
C GLU A 112 12.95 -3.80 1.39
N LYS A 113 12.05 -3.28 2.24
CA LYS A 113 12.39 -2.23 3.21
C LYS A 113 13.41 -2.71 4.24
N ALA A 114 13.24 -3.92 4.77
CA ALA A 114 14.18 -4.51 5.71
C ALA A 114 15.56 -4.74 5.06
N HIS A 115 15.57 -5.27 3.84
CA HIS A 115 16.80 -5.46 3.06
C HIS A 115 17.48 -4.11 2.73
N GLY A 116 16.70 -3.07 2.43
CA GLY A 116 17.21 -1.71 2.21
C GLY A 116 17.90 -1.13 3.45
N ALA A 117 17.30 -1.27 4.63
CA ALA A 117 17.89 -0.83 5.89
C ALA A 117 19.19 -1.59 6.22
N GLU A 118 19.23 -2.90 5.95
CA GLU A 118 20.45 -3.70 6.10
C GLU A 118 21.58 -3.20 5.18
N LEU A 119 21.25 -2.94 3.91
CA LEU A 119 22.21 -2.46 2.93
C LEU A 119 22.75 -1.07 3.28
N GLU A 120 21.90 -0.17 3.78
CA GLU A 120 22.31 1.16 4.25
C GLU A 120 23.26 1.07 5.44
N ALA A 121 22.98 0.19 6.41
CA ALA A 121 23.88 -0.07 7.54
C ALA A 121 25.24 -0.61 7.06
N LYS A 122 25.23 -1.56 6.11
CA LYS A 122 26.46 -2.10 5.49
C LYS A 122 27.27 -1.01 4.78
N LEU A 123 26.61 -0.15 4.00
CA LEU A 123 27.25 0.95 3.29
C LEU A 123 27.86 1.99 4.24
N SER A 124 27.19 2.29 5.35
CA SER A 124 27.72 3.19 6.38
C SER A 124 28.97 2.63 7.04
N LYS A 125 29.02 1.32 7.34
CA LYS A 125 30.22 0.65 7.87
C LYS A 125 31.37 0.72 6.88
N LEU A 126 31.11 0.40 5.61
CA LEU A 126 32.12 0.47 4.54
C LEU A 126 32.66 1.90 4.35
N SER A 127 31.80 2.91 4.33
CA SER A 127 32.25 4.31 4.19
C SER A 127 33.18 4.72 5.33
N ARG A 128 32.84 4.36 6.58
CA ARG A 128 33.72 4.62 7.73
C ARG A 128 35.06 3.90 7.60
N ALA A 129 35.05 2.64 7.20
CA ALA A 129 36.27 1.88 7.00
C ALA A 129 37.18 2.50 5.93
N VAL A 130 36.61 2.99 4.83
CA VAL A 130 37.36 3.67 3.75
C VAL A 130 38.01 4.97 4.25
N GLU A 131 37.30 5.78 5.04
CA GLU A 131 37.87 7.01 5.60
C GLU A 131 39.05 6.72 6.54
N VAL A 132 38.94 5.68 7.39
CA VAL A 132 40.06 5.22 8.24
C VAL A 132 41.26 4.80 7.39
N LEU A 133 41.05 3.95 6.38
CA LEU A 133 42.13 3.50 5.48
C LEU A 133 42.78 4.65 4.71
N LYS A 134 42.02 5.67 4.33
CA LYS A 134 42.54 6.85 3.64
C LYS A 134 43.48 7.65 4.55
N ALA A 135 43.07 7.86 5.81
CA ALA A 135 43.88 8.55 6.80
C ALA A 135 45.16 7.77 7.14
N ASP A 136 45.05 6.45 7.37
CA ASP A 136 46.19 5.57 7.61
C ASP A 136 47.16 5.54 6.42
N LYS A 137 46.65 5.58 5.19
CA LYS A 137 47.48 5.68 3.98
C LYS A 137 48.29 6.97 3.96
N GLU A 138 47.68 8.12 4.25
CA GLU A 138 48.37 9.41 4.34
C GLU A 138 49.49 9.34 5.39
N LEU A 139 49.21 8.74 6.55
CA LEU A 139 50.20 8.55 7.61
C LEU A 139 51.35 7.63 7.19
N LEU A 140 51.06 6.50 6.55
CA LEU A 140 52.09 5.59 6.02
C LEU A 140 53.01 6.28 5.00
N VAL A 141 52.47 7.18 4.18
CA VAL A 141 53.28 7.97 3.24
C VAL A 141 54.25 8.88 4.00
N ALA A 142 53.77 9.57 5.04
CA ALA A 142 54.62 10.41 5.89
C ALA A 142 55.68 9.59 6.64
N LEU A 143 55.32 8.43 7.22
CA LEU A 143 56.25 7.56 7.95
C LEU A 143 57.36 7.00 7.07
N LYS A 144 57.06 6.73 5.79
CA LYS A 144 58.01 6.21 4.79
C LYS A 144 58.95 7.30 4.27
N ALA A 145 58.55 8.57 4.33
CA ALA A 145 59.42 9.66 3.91
C ALA A 145 60.67 9.75 4.78
N GLU A 146 61.79 10.11 4.15
CA GLU A 146 63.02 10.44 4.85
C GLU A 146 62.87 11.80 5.51
N VAL A 147 63.45 11.96 6.70
CA VAL A 147 63.45 13.24 7.40
C VAL A 147 64.40 14.17 6.64
N PRO A 148 63.98 15.41 6.30
CA PRO A 148 64.83 16.34 5.57
C PRO A 148 66.15 16.64 6.29
N GLU A 149 67.20 16.93 5.51
CA GLU A 149 68.55 17.19 6.01
C GLU A 149 68.73 18.63 6.55
N THR A 150 67.80 19.53 6.29
CA THR A 150 67.84 20.92 6.77
C THR A 150 66.90 21.10 7.95
N ARG A 151 67.28 21.98 8.89
CA ARG A 151 66.48 22.31 10.08
C ARG A 151 65.06 22.78 9.71
N GLU A 152 65.00 23.76 8.81
CA GLU A 152 63.75 24.40 8.37
C GLU A 152 62.79 23.42 7.68
N ASP A 153 63.32 22.49 6.87
CA ASP A 153 62.48 21.51 6.19
C ASP A 153 62.07 20.37 7.13
N ALA A 154 62.93 19.98 8.07
CA ALA A 154 62.57 19.00 9.10
C ALA A 154 61.50 19.53 10.05
N GLU A 155 61.59 20.79 10.47
CA GLU A 155 60.57 21.45 11.28
C GLU A 155 59.23 21.50 10.55
N ARG A 156 59.22 21.88 9.26
CA ARG A 156 58.00 21.84 8.43
C ARG A 156 57.45 20.43 8.31
N PHE A 157 58.29 19.45 8.01
CA PHE A 157 57.89 18.04 7.90
C PHE A 157 57.21 17.52 9.18
N TRP A 158 57.78 17.83 10.35
CA TRP A 158 57.21 17.39 11.62
C TRP A 158 55.93 18.14 11.98
N ASN A 159 55.82 19.43 11.67
CA ASN A 159 54.57 20.18 11.83
C ASN A 159 53.46 19.65 10.91
N ASP A 160 53.74 19.37 9.64
CA ASP A 160 52.76 18.76 8.72
C ASP A 160 52.33 17.37 9.22
N THR A 161 53.28 16.58 9.74
CA THR A 161 53.00 15.25 10.32
C THR A 161 52.17 15.38 11.60
N ARG A 162 52.40 16.42 12.41
CA ARG A 162 51.61 16.73 13.61
C ARG A 162 50.15 17.01 13.27
N GLU A 163 49.90 17.85 12.28
CA GLU A 163 48.54 18.15 11.81
C GLU A 163 47.82 16.90 11.31
N LEU A 164 48.54 16.04 10.57
CA LEU A 164 48.00 14.76 10.12
C LEU A 164 47.61 13.87 11.30
N ILE A 165 48.49 13.73 12.29
CA ILE A 165 48.26 12.91 13.48
C ILE A 165 47.13 13.46 14.35
N GLU A 166 47.02 14.77 14.53
CA GLU A 166 45.94 15.37 15.31
C GLU A 166 44.56 15.03 14.74
N ARG A 167 44.44 14.86 13.41
CA ARG A 167 43.20 14.40 12.76
C ARG A 167 42.93 12.91 12.94
N ILE A 168 43.98 12.09 13.06
CA ILE A 168 43.88 10.63 13.16
C ILE A 168 43.71 10.18 14.61
N ASP A 169 44.65 10.54 15.48
CA ASP A 169 44.63 10.29 16.91
C ASP A 169 45.31 11.45 17.67
N PRO A 170 44.53 12.38 18.26
CA PRO A 170 45.05 13.50 19.03
C PRO A 170 45.98 13.09 20.18
N ASN A 171 45.84 11.87 20.73
CA ASN A 171 46.67 11.41 21.84
C ASN A 171 48.13 11.15 21.43
N MET A 172 48.39 11.04 20.13
CA MET A 172 49.73 10.85 19.59
C MET A 172 50.45 12.16 19.26
N ALA A 173 49.75 13.30 19.18
CA ALA A 173 50.36 14.60 18.92
C ALA A 173 51.54 14.95 19.87
N PRO A 174 51.48 14.64 21.19
CA PRO A 174 52.59 14.87 22.10
C PRO A 174 53.89 14.13 21.72
N MET A 175 53.80 13.03 20.97
CA MET A 175 55.00 12.33 20.49
C MET A 175 55.74 13.15 19.42
N ILE A 176 54.99 13.87 18.57
CA ILE A 176 55.57 14.79 17.59
C ILE A 176 56.08 16.06 18.28
N ASP A 177 55.36 16.59 19.27
CA ASP A 177 55.83 17.71 20.09
C ASP A 177 57.19 17.41 20.74
N LYS A 178 57.39 16.16 21.18
CA LYS A 178 58.66 15.69 21.71
C LYS A 178 59.76 15.65 20.65
N ILE A 179 59.45 15.30 19.40
CA ILE A 179 60.42 15.34 18.29
C ILE A 179 60.81 16.79 18.00
N LEU A 180 59.84 17.69 17.89
CA LEU A 180 60.04 19.12 17.68
C LEU A 180 60.89 19.74 18.81
N TYR A 181 60.67 19.33 20.05
CA TYR A 181 61.45 19.79 21.21
C TYR A 181 62.96 19.45 21.09
N TYR A 182 63.31 18.27 20.59
CA TYR A 182 64.72 17.86 20.44
C TYR A 182 65.35 18.23 19.08
N LEU A 183 64.56 18.83 18.18
CA LEU A 183 64.97 19.14 16.82
C LEU A 183 66.19 20.07 16.81
N ASP A 184 66.11 21.18 17.54
CA ASP A 184 67.19 22.17 17.60
C ASP A 184 68.49 21.56 18.14
N SER A 185 68.45 20.81 19.24
CA SER A 185 69.64 20.19 19.82
C SER A 185 70.33 19.19 18.88
N TYR A 186 69.55 18.51 18.01
CA TYR A 186 70.11 17.62 16.98
C TYR A 186 70.75 18.41 15.84
N PHE A 187 70.08 19.43 15.31
CA PHE A 187 70.61 20.25 14.22
C PHE A 187 71.80 21.10 14.67
N ASP A 188 71.83 21.60 15.90
CA ASP A 188 72.99 22.27 16.49
C ASP A 188 74.23 21.35 16.49
N TRP A 189 74.04 20.05 16.76
CA TRP A 189 75.12 19.08 16.67
C TRP A 189 75.55 18.80 15.22
N ILE A 190 74.60 18.68 14.28
CA ILE A 190 74.91 18.49 12.85
C ILE A 190 75.64 19.71 12.26
N GLU A 191 75.17 20.91 12.57
CA GLU A 191 75.74 22.16 12.07
C GLU A 191 77.11 22.47 12.70
N ALA A 192 77.38 21.93 13.89
CA ALA A 192 78.70 21.95 14.52
C ALA A 192 79.69 20.92 13.91
N ALA A 193 79.33 20.25 12.81
CA ALA A 193 80.22 19.32 12.13
C ALA A 193 81.52 20.03 11.69
N PRO A 194 82.70 19.40 11.92
CA PRO A 194 83.97 19.93 11.45
C PRO A 194 83.98 20.09 9.92
N PRO A 195 84.71 21.08 9.39
CA PRO A 195 84.83 21.28 7.94
C PRO A 195 85.55 20.10 7.27
N GLU A 196 85.41 19.93 5.95
CA GLU A 196 85.98 18.79 5.21
C GLU A 196 87.49 18.60 5.37
N ASN A 197 88.22 19.67 5.69
CA ASN A 197 89.67 19.66 5.93
C ASN A 197 90.06 19.49 7.40
N ALA A 198 89.11 19.15 8.28
CA ALA A 198 89.34 18.93 9.70
C ALA A 198 90.31 17.79 9.98
N THR A 199 91.03 17.90 11.09
CA THR A 199 91.90 16.86 11.62
C THR A 199 91.09 15.67 12.12
N ARG A 200 91.73 14.50 12.22
CA ARG A 200 91.08 13.30 12.75
C ARG A 200 90.59 13.52 14.18
N GLU A 201 91.35 14.25 14.98
CA GLU A 201 91.05 14.58 16.36
C GLU A 201 89.78 15.43 16.47
N GLU A 202 89.60 16.46 15.64
CA GLU A 202 88.38 17.30 15.60
C GLU A 202 87.14 16.48 15.23
N VAL A 203 87.27 15.57 14.26
CA VAL A 203 86.18 14.65 13.88
C VAL A 203 85.85 13.69 15.02
N CYS A 204 86.85 13.14 15.71
CA CYS A 204 86.64 12.28 16.87
C CYS A 204 85.97 13.04 18.03
N GLU A 205 86.36 14.28 18.29
CA GLU A 205 85.77 15.11 19.34
C GLU A 205 84.31 15.43 19.04
N TRP A 206 83.97 15.77 17.80
CA TRP A 206 82.57 15.98 17.38
C TRP A 206 81.71 14.71 17.50
N LEU A 207 82.25 13.54 17.14
CA LEU A 207 81.56 12.26 17.34
C LEU A 207 81.37 11.92 18.82
N LEU A 208 82.36 12.21 19.67
CA LEU A 208 82.23 12.04 21.12
C LEU A 208 81.26 13.06 21.72
N ASN A 209 81.17 14.26 21.16
CA ASN A 209 80.18 15.26 21.56
C ASN A 209 78.75 14.73 21.36
N TYR A 210 78.48 13.97 20.28
CA TYR A 210 77.18 13.30 20.14
C TYR A 210 76.88 12.35 21.31
N THR A 211 77.89 11.63 21.81
CA THR A 211 77.70 10.68 22.92
C THR A 211 77.42 11.36 24.26
N THR A 212 77.83 12.62 24.40
CA THR A 212 77.62 13.44 25.61
C THR A 212 76.44 14.40 25.50
N ASN A 213 76.03 14.77 24.28
CA ASN A 213 74.83 15.55 23.99
C ASN A 213 73.58 14.64 24.06
N PHE A 214 73.05 14.52 25.27
CA PHE A 214 71.86 13.71 25.54
C PHE A 214 70.67 14.14 24.66
N GLU A 215 70.40 15.44 24.51
CA GLU A 215 69.23 15.93 23.77
C GLU A 215 69.29 15.61 22.27
N ALA A 216 70.46 15.74 21.64
CA ALA A 216 70.65 15.35 20.25
C ALA A 216 70.37 13.85 20.01
N GLN A 217 70.72 12.98 20.96
CA GLN A 217 70.39 11.54 20.88
C GLN A 217 68.89 11.28 21.03
N GLN A 218 68.19 12.10 21.80
CA GLN A 218 66.77 11.92 22.06
C GLN A 218 65.91 12.22 20.83
N TYR A 219 66.39 13.02 19.88
CA TYR A 219 65.71 13.25 18.60
C TYR A 219 65.45 11.95 17.84
N GLY A 220 66.50 11.18 17.55
CA GLY A 220 66.37 9.90 16.82
C GLY A 220 65.51 8.88 17.57
N ARG A 221 65.59 8.85 18.91
CA ARG A 221 64.75 7.98 19.75
C ARG A 221 63.28 8.40 19.71
N ALA A 222 62.99 9.70 19.82
CA ALA A 222 61.62 10.20 19.74
C ALA A 222 60.97 9.87 18.39
N ILE A 223 61.74 9.93 17.29
CA ILE A 223 61.29 9.50 15.96
C ILE A 223 60.97 8.00 15.94
N GLN A 224 61.84 7.16 16.51
CA GLN A 224 61.62 5.71 16.57
C GLN A 224 60.40 5.34 17.44
N ASP A 225 60.24 6.00 18.59
CA ASP A 225 59.09 5.84 19.49
C ASP A 225 57.80 6.18 18.74
N PHE A 226 57.75 7.35 18.07
CA PHE A 226 56.61 7.79 17.28
C PHE A 226 56.29 6.81 16.14
N ARG A 227 57.29 6.42 15.34
CA ARG A 227 57.10 5.48 14.22
C ARG A 227 56.52 4.15 14.70
N SER A 228 57.04 3.62 15.82
CA SER A 228 56.56 2.37 16.40
C SER A 228 55.11 2.48 16.87
N ALA A 229 54.76 3.57 17.55
CA ALA A 229 53.40 3.85 17.97
C ALA A 229 52.45 4.00 16.75
N ALA A 230 52.89 4.70 15.72
CA ALA A 230 52.09 4.95 14.52
C ALA A 230 51.82 3.65 13.73
N TYR A 231 52.82 2.78 13.59
CA TYR A 231 52.60 1.45 12.99
C TYR A 231 51.62 0.61 13.81
N ASN A 232 51.70 0.64 15.14
CA ASN A 232 50.75 -0.08 15.99
C ASN A 232 49.33 0.46 15.85
N LEU A 233 49.16 1.78 15.76
CA LEU A 233 47.86 2.42 15.50
C LEU A 233 47.27 1.94 14.18
N ILE A 234 48.04 2.01 13.10
CA ILE A 234 47.61 1.56 11.76
C ILE A 234 47.24 0.07 11.78
N ILE A 235 48.01 -0.78 12.46
CA ILE A 235 47.67 -2.20 12.61
C ILE A 235 46.34 -2.38 13.35
N SER A 236 46.09 -1.59 14.41
CA SER A 236 44.82 -1.62 15.13
C SER A 236 43.65 -1.23 14.23
N HIS A 237 43.76 -0.11 13.51
CA HIS A 237 42.75 0.34 12.57
C HIS A 237 42.49 -0.67 11.45
N LEU A 238 43.53 -1.31 10.90
CA LEU A 238 43.37 -2.38 9.91
C LEU A 238 42.59 -3.57 10.45
N ASN A 239 42.78 -3.95 11.72
CA ASN A 239 41.99 -5.01 12.35
C ASN A 239 40.52 -4.60 12.51
N GLU A 240 40.25 -3.37 12.94
CA GLU A 240 38.88 -2.84 13.04
C GLU A 240 38.17 -2.81 11.68
N VAL A 241 38.89 -2.38 10.63
CA VAL A 241 38.40 -2.40 9.25
C VAL A 241 38.12 -3.82 8.78
N LEU A 242 38.99 -4.78 9.10
CA LEU A 242 38.80 -6.18 8.73
C LEU A 242 37.53 -6.76 9.38
N ILE A 243 37.31 -6.50 10.67
CA ILE A 243 36.08 -6.89 11.38
C ILE A 243 34.85 -6.25 10.70
N ALA A 244 34.92 -4.95 10.38
CA ALA A 244 33.82 -4.26 9.72
C ALA A 244 33.52 -4.84 8.33
N LEU A 245 34.53 -5.29 7.58
CA LEU A 245 34.37 -5.95 6.29
C LEU A 245 33.76 -7.36 6.41
N GLU A 246 34.14 -8.11 7.46
CA GLU A 246 33.56 -9.43 7.75
C GLU A 246 32.08 -9.33 8.13
N GLU A 247 31.68 -8.30 8.88
CA GLU A 247 30.28 -8.05 9.24
C GLU A 247 29.40 -7.60 8.07
N VAL A 248 30.01 -7.12 6.99
CA VAL A 248 29.31 -6.67 5.78
C VAL A 248 29.13 -7.79 4.76
N ARG A 249 29.95 -8.84 4.83
CA ARG A 249 29.93 -10.01 3.95
C ARG A 249 28.66 -10.85 4.11
#